data_AF-A0A958IUZ6-F1
#
_entry.id   AF-A0A958IUZ6-F1
#
_cell.length_a   1.000
_cell.length_b   1.000
_cell.length_c   1.000
_cell.angle_alpha   90.00
_cell.angle_beta   90.00
_cell.angle_gamma   90.00
#
_symmetry.space_group_name_H-M   'P 1'
#
loop_
_entity.id
_entity.type
_entity.pdbx_description
1 polymer ?
#
loop_
_entity_poly.entity_id
_entity_poly.type
_entity_poly.pdbx_seq_one_letter_code
_entity_poly.pdbx_strand_id
1 'polypeptide(L)' 'IAVGDGPRLAECRKMIPPAQRECFKFTGNRQEVESIVNLFDVGVLATFTEGISNSIMEYMALGKPVVAT' A
#
# COMPACT_ATOMS: atom_id res chain seq x y z
N ILE A 1 -4.83 -2.65 -3.49
CA ILE A 1 -3.56 -2.70 -4.27
C ILE A 1 -2.42 -2.57 -3.27
N ALA A 2 -1.33 -3.34 -3.41
CA ALA A 2 -0.14 -3.22 -2.56
C ALA A 2 1.07 -2.80 -3.43
N VAL A 3 1.69 -1.68 -3.07
CA VAL A 3 2.74 -1.01 -3.86
C VAL A 3 4.08 -1.11 -3.14
N GLY A 4 5.16 -1.26 -3.91
CA GLY A 4 6.51 -1.42 -3.39
C GLY A 4 7.01 -2.87 -3.47
N ASP A 5 8.29 -3.01 -3.18
CA ASP A 5 9.00 -4.28 -3.07
C ASP A 5 9.72 -4.35 -1.71
N GLY A 6 10.26 -5.51 -1.38
CA GLY A 6 11.10 -5.67 -0.20
C GLY A 6 11.44 -7.12 0.09
N PRO A 7 12.38 -7.37 1.02
CA PRO A 7 12.83 -8.71 1.36
C PRO A 7 11.69 -9.61 1.87
N ARG A 8 10.66 -9.02 2.48
CA ARG A 8 9.49 -9.74 3.04
C ARG A 8 8.33 -9.93 2.07
N LEU A 9 8.45 -9.48 0.81
CA LEU A 9 7.35 -9.60 -0.16
C LEU A 9 6.88 -11.04 -0.37
N ALA A 10 7.81 -12.00 -0.38
CA ALA A 10 7.47 -13.41 -0.52
C ALA A 10 6.67 -13.94 0.69
N GLU A 11 6.98 -13.47 1.91
CA GLU A 11 6.22 -13.81 3.11
C GLU A 11 4.80 -13.21 3.04
N CYS A 12 4.68 -11.93 2.69
CA CYS A 12 3.38 -11.26 2.55
C CYS A 12 2.48 -11.98 1.54
N ARG A 13 3.03 -12.46 0.42
CA ARG A 13 2.26 -13.25 -0.57
C ARG A 13 1.78 -14.59 -0.01
N LYS A 14 2.58 -15.24 0.84
CA LYS A 14 2.21 -16.51 1.50
C LYS A 14 1.14 -16.33 2.57
N MET A 15 1.07 -15.15 3.19
CA MET A 15 0.03 -14.82 4.20
C MET A 15 -1.38 -14.72 3.61
N ILE A 16 -1.51 -14.55 2.29
CA ILE A 16 -2.83 -14.40 1.65
C ILE A 16 -3.48 -15.78 1.44
N PRO A 17 -4.68 -16.00 2.01
CA PRO A 17 -5.44 -17.23 1.79
C PRO A 17 -5.74 -17.45 0.31
N PRO A 18 -5.78 -18.70 -0.19
CA PRO A 18 -6.09 -18.99 -1.60
C PRO A 18 -7.37 -18.31 -2.10
N ALA A 19 -8.41 -18.28 -1.28
CA ALA A 19 -9.71 -17.68 -1.58
C ALA A 19 -9.67 -16.16 -1.80
N GLN A 20 -8.62 -15.47 -1.33
CA GLN A 20 -8.50 -14.01 -1.40
C GLN A 20 -7.42 -13.55 -2.40
N ARG A 21 -6.69 -14.46 -3.04
CA ARG A 21 -5.55 -14.09 -3.91
C ARG A 21 -5.92 -13.11 -5.02
N GLU A 22 -7.13 -13.24 -5.59
CA GLU A 22 -7.61 -12.35 -6.66
C GLU A 22 -7.91 -10.93 -6.16
N CYS A 23 -8.15 -10.75 -4.86
CA CYS A 23 -8.36 -9.44 -4.25
C CYS A 23 -7.05 -8.66 -4.03
N PHE A 24 -5.89 -9.34 -4.09
CA PHE A 24 -4.58 -8.74 -3.84
C PHE A 24 -3.77 -8.59 -5.13
N LYS A 25 -3.54 -7.34 -5.52
CA LYS A 25 -2.62 -6.98 -6.61
C LYS A 25 -1.35 -6.34 -6.04
N PHE A 26 -0.25 -7.08 -6.07
CA PHE A 26 1.09 -6.58 -5.77
C PHE A 26 1.72 -6.00 -7.02
N THR A 27 2.00 -4.71 -7.02
CA THR A 27 2.53 -4.02 -8.20
C THR A 27 4.05 -4.00 -8.25
N GLY A 28 4.74 -4.33 -7.17
CA GLY A 28 6.19 -4.12 -7.04
C GLY A 28 6.54 -2.63 -6.90
N ASN A 29 7.82 -2.31 -7.03
CA ASN A 29 8.33 -0.95 -7.03
C ASN A 29 7.74 -0.14 -8.20
N ARG A 30 7.26 1.07 -7.90
CA ARG A 30 6.62 1.98 -8.87
C ARG A 30 7.08 3.41 -8.62
N GLN A 31 7.28 4.17 -9.70
CA GLN A 31 7.67 5.59 -9.64
C GLN A 31 6.47 6.52 -9.83
N GLU A 32 5.42 6.06 -10.52
CA GLU A 32 4.19 6.83 -10.82
C GLU A 32 3.24 6.88 -9.61
N VAL A 33 3.69 7.45 -8.48
CA VAL A 33 2.96 7.43 -7.19
C VAL A 33 1.60 8.11 -7.31
N GLU A 34 1.52 9.31 -7.88
CA GLU A 34 0.27 10.06 -7.99
C GLU A 34 -0.81 9.31 -8.78
N SER A 35 -0.43 8.77 -9.94
CA SER A 35 -1.31 7.96 -10.78
C SER A 35 -1.86 6.75 -10.03
N ILE A 36 -1.04 6.11 -9.19
CA ILE A 36 -1.43 4.94 -8.41
C ILE A 36 -2.34 5.32 -7.25
N VAL A 37 -1.98 6.34 -6.47
CA VAL A 37 -2.77 6.80 -5.33
C VAL A 37 -4.14 7.28 -5.79
N ASN A 38 -4.24 7.89 -6.98
CA ASN A 38 -5.52 8.29 -7.55
C ASN A 38 -6.50 7.12 -7.76
N LEU A 39 -6.00 5.90 -7.96
CA LEU A 39 -6.82 4.67 -8.07
C LEU A 39 -7.39 4.21 -6.73
N PHE A 40 -6.92 4.75 -5.60
CA PHE A 40 -7.35 4.30 -4.28
C PHE A 40 -8.61 5.02 -3.85
N ASP A 41 -9.53 4.27 -3.24
CA ASP A 41 -10.63 4.83 -2.46
C ASP A 41 -10.19 5.19 -1.03
N VAL A 42 -9.22 4.44 -0.49
CA VAL A 42 -8.65 4.60 0.86
C VAL A 42 -7.17 4.24 0.86
N GLY A 43 -6.35 5.05 1.53
CA GLY A 43 -4.94 4.76 1.82
C GLY A 43 -4.79 3.99 3.13
N VAL A 44 -3.94 2.97 3.16
CA VAL A 44 -3.69 2.18 4.38
C VAL A 44 -2.20 2.13 4.66
N LEU A 45 -1.83 2.45 5.90
CA LEU A 45 -0.48 2.29 6.42
C LEU A 45 -0.53 1.44 7.70
N ALA A 46 -0.04 0.21 7.60
CA ALA A 46 -0.01 -0.75 8.72
C ALA A 46 1.45 -1.01 9.17
N THR A 47 2.11 0.02 9.68
CA THR A 47 3.48 -0.06 10.22
C THR A 47 3.46 0.05 11.75
N PHE A 48 4.51 -0.44 12.42
CA PHE A 48 4.63 -0.34 13.88
C PHE A 48 5.31 0.96 14.32
N THR A 49 6.26 1.45 13.52
CA THR A 49 7.00 2.68 13.80
C THR A 49 7.20 3.43 12.50
N GLU A 50 6.87 4.71 12.52
CA GLU A 50 7.21 5.66 11.46
C GLU A 50 7.39 7.05 12.08
N GLY A 51 8.27 7.86 11.48
CA GLY A 51 8.44 9.25 11.89
C GLY A 51 7.37 10.11 11.23
N ILE A 52 7.71 10.66 10.07
CA ILE A 52 6.76 11.37 9.20
C ILE A 52 6.59 10.52 7.94
N SER A 53 5.38 10.01 7.75
CA SER A 53 5.09 9.12 6.62
C SER A 53 4.87 9.90 5.34
N ASN A 54 5.78 9.74 4.38
CA ASN A 54 5.60 10.28 3.03
C ASN A 54 4.34 9.69 2.38
N SER A 55 4.08 8.40 2.56
CA SER A 55 2.91 7.75 1.99
C SER A 55 1.60 8.30 2.54
N ILE A 56 1.49 8.59 3.85
CA ILE A 56 0.30 9.26 4.39
C ILE A 56 0.14 10.66 3.77
N MET A 57 1.23 11.44 3.69
CA MET A 57 1.17 12.78 3.11
C MET A 57 0.72 12.75 1.65
N GLU A 58 1.23 11.80 0.86
CA GLU A 58 0.83 11.58 -0.54
C GLU A 58 -0.65 11.22 -0.66
N TYR A 59 -1.15 10.33 0.21
CA TYR A 59 -2.57 9.96 0.24
C TYR A 59 -3.46 11.17 0.57
N MET A 60 -3.10 11.94 1.59
CA MET A 60 -3.85 13.11 2.01
C MET A 60 -3.80 14.25 0.98
N ALA A 61 -2.65 14.47 0.35
CA ALA A 61 -2.49 15.47 -0.71
C ALA A 61 -3.43 15.19 -1.91
N LEU A 62 -3.69 13.91 -2.18
CA LEU A 62 -4.63 13.46 -3.22
C LEU A 62 -6.06 13.22 -2.69
N GLY A 63 -6.37 13.75 -1.50
CA GLY A 63 -7.70 13.72 -0.91
C GLY A 63 -8.19 12.33 -0.53
N LYS A 64 -7.28 11.35 -0.38
CA LYS A 64 -7.64 9.99 -0.01
C LYS A 64 -7.78 9.87 1.50
N PRO A 65 -8.91 9.37 2.03
CA PRO A 65 -9.00 9.06 3.45
C PRO A 65 -7.95 8.01 3.82
N VAL A 66 -7.39 8.11 5.03
CA VAL A 66 -6.27 7.26 5.49
C VAL A 66 -6.63 6.50 6.74
N VAL A 67 -6.31 5.20 6.75
CA VAL A 67 -6.30 4.34 7.95
C VAL A 67 -4.86 4.01 8.30
N ALA A 68 -4.43 4.39 9.50
CA ALA A 68 -3.06 4.17 9.99
C ALA A 68 -3.06 3.60 11.42
N THR A 69 -1.99 2.90 11.80
CA THR A 69 -1.76 2.34 13.14
C THR A 69 -0.43 2.81 13.71
#